data_AF-A0A1F4PK21-F1
#
_entry.id   AF-A0A1F4PK21-F1
#
_cell.length_a   1.000
_cell.length_b   1.000
_cell.length_c   1.000
_cell.angle_alpha   90.00
_cell.angle_beta   90.00
_cell.angle_gamma   90.00
#
_symmetry.space_group_name_H-M   'P 1'
#
loop_
_entity.id
_entity.type
_entity.pdbx_description
1 polymer ?
#
loop_
_entity_poly.entity_id
_entity_poly.type
_entity_poly.pdbx_seq_one_letter_code
_entity_poly.pdbx_strand_id
1 'polypeptide(L)'
;MKKNREDFVKLDSRNRITIPKNIAKDLAKLYRISEKDGKIILEPMHQIPKEEMWLFDPKNKEIVDKLKKALKQKATISRGSFSKYLK
;
A
#
# COMPACT_ATOMS: atom_id res chain seq x y z
N MET A 1 9.20 -12.18 -19.46
CA MET A 1 8.56 -13.35 -18.80
C MET A 1 8.86 -13.28 -17.32
N LYS A 2 7.84 -13.25 -16.44
CA LYS A 2 8.08 -13.29 -14.98
C LYS A 2 8.50 -14.72 -14.62
N LYS A 3 9.73 -14.89 -14.16
CA LYS A 3 10.27 -16.19 -13.71
C LYS A 3 9.53 -16.56 -12.41
N ASN A 4 8.87 -17.71 -12.37
CA ASN A 4 8.35 -18.24 -11.10
C ASN A 4 9.56 -18.51 -10.20
N ARG A 5 9.54 -17.91 -9.00
CA ARG A 5 10.61 -18.03 -8.01
C ARG A 5 10.03 -18.74 -6.81
N GLU A 6 10.63 -19.86 -6.46
CA GLU A 6 10.23 -20.70 -5.34
C GLU A 6 11.38 -20.73 -4.36
N ASP A 7 11.09 -20.47 -3.08
CA ASP A 7 12.06 -20.57 -1.99
C ASP A 7 11.49 -21.52 -0.92
N PHE A 8 12.32 -22.46 -0.48
CA PHE A 8 11.96 -23.33 0.63
C PHE A 8 12.24 -22.63 1.95
N VAL A 9 11.21 -22.56 2.80
CA VAL A 9 11.26 -21.90 4.11
C VAL A 9 10.85 -22.89 5.18
N LYS A 10 11.46 -22.78 6.36
CA LYS A 10 11.13 -23.60 7.53
C LYS A 10 10.37 -22.75 8.54
N LEU A 11 9.49 -23.41 9.29
CA LEU A 11 8.90 -22.84 10.49
C LEU A 11 9.97 -22.67 11.57
N ASP A 12 9.90 -21.56 12.29
CA ASP A 12 10.67 -21.40 13.52
C ASP A 12 9.96 -22.01 14.73
N SER A 13 10.59 -21.94 15.90
CA SER A 13 10.04 -22.46 17.17
C SER A 13 8.75 -21.78 17.64
N ARG A 14 8.32 -20.71 16.98
CA ARG A 14 7.08 -19.97 17.27
C ARG A 14 6.06 -20.09 16.13
N ASN A 15 6.23 -21.07 15.24
CA ASN A 15 5.37 -21.30 14.07
C ASN A 15 5.32 -20.11 13.09
N ARG A 16 6.42 -19.37 12.94
CA ARG A 16 6.52 -18.25 11.98
C ARG A 16 7.27 -18.69 10.72
N ILE A 17 6.86 -18.15 9.58
CA ILE A 17 7.56 -18.28 8.30
C ILE A 17 8.13 -16.92 7.91
N THR A 18 9.42 -16.88 7.59
CA THR A 18 10.08 -15.67 7.09
C THR A 18 9.94 -15.60 5.57
N ILE A 19 9.24 -14.58 5.06
CA ILE A 19 9.15 -14.34 3.62
C ILE A 19 10.51 -13.78 3.13
N PRO A 20 11.20 -14.44 2.19
CA PRO A 20 12.53 -14.02 1.79
C PRO A 20 12.52 -12.71 0.99
N LYS A 21 13.61 -11.93 1.13
CA LYS A 21 13.71 -10.53 0.65
C LYS A 21 13.48 -10.36 -0.85
N ASN A 22 13.78 -11.38 -1.62
CA ASN A 22 13.62 -11.46 -3.08
C ASN A 22 12.14 -11.56 -3.50
N ILE A 23 11.26 -12.07 -2.65
CA ILE A 23 9.80 -12.09 -2.81
C ILE A 23 9.18 -10.82 -2.17
N ALA A 24 9.80 -10.32 -1.10
CA ALA A 24 9.25 -9.30 -0.23
C ALA A 24 9.23 -7.84 -0.76
N LYS A 25 9.54 -7.59 -2.05
CA LYS A 25 9.72 -6.21 -2.54
C LYS A 25 8.48 -5.31 -2.38
N ASP A 26 7.28 -5.89 -2.39
CA ASP A 26 6.01 -5.18 -2.27
C ASP A 26 5.09 -5.83 -1.21
N LEU A 27 5.62 -6.14 -0.01
CA LEU A 27 4.78 -6.68 1.05
C LEU A 27 3.88 -5.60 1.67
N ALA A 28 2.58 -5.89 1.78
CA ALA A 28 1.68 -5.19 2.67
C ALA A 28 2.07 -5.38 4.15
N LYS A 29 1.60 -4.49 5.03
CA LYS A 29 1.83 -4.60 6.49
C LYS A 29 0.96 -5.67 7.15
N LEU A 30 -0.19 -5.98 6.54
CA LEU A 30 -1.18 -6.91 7.06
C LEU A 30 -1.56 -7.91 5.97
N TYR A 31 -1.82 -9.14 6.39
CA TYR A 31 -2.29 -10.21 5.52
C TYR A 31 -3.45 -10.93 6.16
N ARG A 32 -4.44 -11.28 5.34
CA ARG A 32 -5.39 -12.32 5.67
C ARG A 32 -4.76 -13.66 5.29
N ILE A 33 -4.78 -14.61 6.22
CA ILE A 33 -4.33 -15.99 5.99
C ILE A 33 -5.59 -16.83 5.75
N SER A 34 -5.59 -17.62 4.68
CA SER A 34 -6.63 -18.62 4.41
C SER A 34 -5.99 -19.91 3.89
N GLU A 35 -6.70 -21.02 4.07
CA GLU A 35 -6.32 -22.30 3.51
C GLU A 35 -7.31 -22.67 2.40
N LYS A 36 -6.79 -23.06 1.23
CA LYS A 36 -7.59 -23.55 0.13
C LYS A 36 -6.82 -24.63 -0.62
N ASP A 37 -7.43 -25.80 -0.80
CA ASP A 37 -6.84 -26.94 -1.54
C ASP A 37 -5.45 -27.34 -0.99
N GLY A 38 -5.28 -27.32 0.34
CA GLY A 38 -4.01 -27.61 1.01
C GLY A 38 -2.92 -26.54 0.83
N LYS A 39 -3.26 -25.39 0.25
CA LYS A 39 -2.36 -24.24 0.08
C LYS A 39 -2.71 -23.15 1.07
N ILE A 40 -1.69 -22.62 1.73
CA ILE A 40 -1.81 -21.40 2.53
C ILE A 40 -1.73 -20.20 1.57
N ILE A 41 -2.78 -19.39 1.56
CA ILE A 41 -2.90 -18.17 0.75
C ILE A 41 -2.77 -16.96 1.68
N LEU A 42 -1.84 -16.07 1.34
CA LEU A 42 -1.65 -14.79 2.03
C LEU A 42 -2.18 -13.67 1.13
N GLU A 43 -3.30 -13.06 1.53
CA GLU A 43 -3.90 -11.94 0.81
C GLU A 43 -3.53 -10.61 1.50
N PRO A 44 -2.89 -9.66 0.81
CA PRO A 44 -2.52 -8.38 1.41
C PRO A 44 -3.77 -7.58 1.79
N MET A 45 -3.78 -7.10 3.02
CA MET A 45 -4.85 -6.27 3.59
C MET A 45 -4.36 -4.83 3.75
N HIS A 46 -5.22 -3.88 3.39
CA HIS A 46 -5.04 -2.48 3.74
C HIS A 46 -6.06 -2.15 4.83
N GLN A 47 -5.56 -1.80 6.01
CA GLN A 47 -6.43 -1.31 7.08
C GLN A 47 -6.69 0.17 6.82
N ILE A 48 -7.93 0.49 6.46
CA ILE A 48 -8.38 1.86 6.31
C ILE A 48 -9.00 2.27 7.66
N PRO A 49 -8.55 3.37 8.29
CA PRO A 49 -9.21 3.91 9.49
C PRO A 49 -10.70 4.12 9.25
N LYS A 50 -11.53 3.92 10.27
CA LYS A 50 -13.00 3.98 10.13
C LYS A 50 -13.44 5.37 9.64
N GLU A 51 -12.73 6.40 10.07
CA GLU A 51 -12.92 7.81 9.73
C GLU A 51 -12.61 8.11 8.26
N GLU A 52 -11.79 7.28 7.61
CA GLU A 52 -11.38 7.45 6.21
C GLU A 52 -12.11 6.48 5.28
N MET A 53 -12.87 5.52 5.80
CA MET A 53 -13.55 4.49 5.01
C MET A 53 -14.50 5.08 3.96
N TRP A 54 -15.17 6.19 4.28
CA TRP A 54 -16.04 6.89 3.33
C TRP A 54 -15.30 7.35 2.08
N LEU A 55 -14.01 7.72 2.19
CA LEU A 55 -13.21 8.21 1.08
C LEU A 55 -12.97 7.13 0.03
N PHE A 56 -12.91 5.87 0.47
CA PHE A 56 -12.67 4.71 -0.39
C PHE A 56 -13.96 4.00 -0.83
N ASP A 57 -15.13 4.56 -0.54
CA ASP A 57 -16.40 4.12 -1.13
C ASP A 57 -16.33 4.27 -2.66
N PRO A 58 -16.81 3.28 -3.45
CA PRO A 58 -16.85 3.36 -4.90
C PRO A 58 -17.47 4.64 -5.47
N LYS A 59 -18.45 5.24 -4.78
CA LYS A 59 -19.09 6.50 -5.18
C LYS A 59 -18.15 7.71 -5.09
N ASN A 60 -17.13 7.63 -4.24
CA ASN A 60 -16.19 8.71 -3.95
C ASN A 60 -14.84 8.56 -4.67
N LYS A 61 -14.73 7.61 -5.61
CA LYS A 61 -13.50 7.33 -6.36
C LYS A 61 -12.89 8.57 -7.01
N GLU A 62 -13.72 9.46 -7.54
CA GLU A 62 -13.25 10.71 -8.16
C GLU A 62 -12.51 11.63 -7.18
N ILE A 63 -12.90 11.62 -5.90
CA ILE A 63 -12.27 12.40 -4.83
C ILE A 63 -10.87 11.86 -4.58
N VAL A 64 -10.74 10.54 -4.48
CA VAL A 64 -9.45 9.84 -4.32
C VAL A 64 -8.51 10.17 -5.49
N ASP A 65 -9.02 10.14 -6.72
CA ASP A 65 -8.21 10.41 -7.91
C ASP A 65 -7.77 11.88 -8.00
N LYS A 66 -8.65 12.83 -7.61
CA LYS A 66 -8.30 14.25 -7.47
C LYS A 66 -7.23 14.47 -6.39
N LEU A 67 -7.37 13.84 -5.22
CA LEU A 67 -6.38 13.92 -4.14
C LEU A 67 -5.02 13.37 -4.59
N LYS A 68 -4.99 12.20 -5.24
CA LYS A 68 -3.75 11.64 -5.81
C LYS A 68 -3.11 12.58 -6.81
N LYS A 69 -3.91 13.25 -7.64
CA LYS A 69 -3.41 14.25 -8.60
C LYS A 69 -2.84 15.47 -7.89
N ALA A 70 -3.53 15.99 -6.88
CA ALA A 70 -3.08 17.14 -6.08
C ALA A 70 -1.77 16.82 -5.32
N LEU A 71 -1.65 15.63 -4.72
CA LEU A 71 -0.45 15.20 -4.02
C LEU A 71 0.78 15.06 -4.94
N LYS A 72 0.57 14.78 -6.23
CA LYS A 72 1.64 14.72 -7.23
C LYS A 72 2.07 16.10 -7.74
N GLN A 73 1.23 17.12 -7.57
CA GLN A 73 1.59 18.48 -7.93
C GLN A 73 2.55 19.03 -6.88
N LYS A 74 3.69 19.59 -7.31
CA LYS A 74 4.53 20.40 -6.42
C LYS A 74 3.65 21.53 -5.88
N ALA A 75 3.78 21.85 -4.60
CA ALA A 75 3.09 22.97 -3.99
C ALA A 75 3.54 24.28 -4.68
N THR A 76 2.80 24.70 -5.70
CA THR A 76 2.98 26.01 -6.33
C THR A 76 2.36 27.02 -5.37
N ILE A 77 3.16 27.52 -4.43
CA ILE A 77 2.73 28.62 -3.56
C ILE A 77 2.71 29.88 -4.42
N SER A 78 1.52 30.27 -4.89
CA SER A 78 1.34 31.59 -5.47
C SER A 78 1.43 32.62 -4.35
N ARG A 79 2.58 33.28 -4.24
CA ARG A 79 2.82 34.32 -3.22
C ARG A 79 2.14 35.65 -3.57
N GLY A 80 1.45 35.73 -4.71
CA GLY A 80 0.70 36.90 -5.15
C GLY A 80 1.51 38.20 -5.01
N SER A 81 0.86 39.23 -4.47
CA SER A 81 1.44 40.54 -4.20
C SER A 81 2.53 40.55 -3.12
N PHE A 82 2.76 39.45 -2.40
CA PHE A 82 3.83 39.32 -1.42
C PHE A 82 5.16 38.84 -2.02
N SER A 83 5.16 38.43 -3.29
CA SER A 83 6.39 38.07 -4.02
C SER A 83 7.41 39.21 -4.05
N LYS A 84 6.95 40.47 -4.07
CA LYS A 84 7.76 41.69 -4.08
C LYS A 84 8.56 41.95 -2.79
N TYR A 85 8.33 41.20 -1.72
CA TYR A 85 9.00 41.37 -0.43
C TYR A 85 10.05 40.29 -0.13
N LEU A 86 10.29 39.35 -1.05
CA LEU A 86 11.40 38.41 -0.95
C LEU A 86 12.65 39.07 -1.54
N LYS A 87 13.55 39.51 -0.66
CA LYS A 87 14.94 39.86 -0.99
C LYS A 87 15.75 38.62 -1.33
#